data_AF-A0A957WG71-F1
#
_entry.id   AF-A0A957WG71-F1
#
_cell.length_a   1.000
_cell.length_b   1.000
_cell.length_c   1.000
_cell.angle_alpha   90.00
_cell.angle_beta   90.00
_cell.angle_gamma   90.00
#
_symmetry.space_group_name_H-M   'P 1'
#
loop_
_entity.id
_entity.type
_entity.pdbx_description
1 polymer ?
#
loop_
_entity_poly.entity_id
_entity_poly.type
_entity_poly.pdbx_seq_one_letter_code
_entity_poly.pdbx_strand_id
1 'polypeptide(L)'
;QQREPDNAYLSISEKPVWALLERLLEINPRLAHYVFRDACHLPPCPNTAPVVHWLTTHHEQMGSLVEPDLQNAHHFDLSIGSLELAELFDKSDMSALTRLLFGQMAATGADVGLGRYNEARPFYTGEAFTTGDNELAETRTIHLGVDLFASAGAPVFAPLDGRIHSFQDNAAPFDYGPTIIIEHEFDQVRFFTLYGHLSKDSLAGLVNGQSVRCGGQIGTIGDQTINGGWPPHLHLQIITDLLDYSGSFPGVARSSQRAVWLSLSPDPDLILGIAQEESPTDGLSRRDILERREKHLGRSLSVSYRNPLKIVRGWRQYLYDETGRVYLDAVNNVPHVGHCHPHVVKAAQQQIAILNTNTRYLHDDLVTYAERLCATMPDRLSVCFFVCTGSEANDLALRLARTHTGQTDVITVDGAYHGNLTSLIEISPYKFDGPGGRGAPPYVHKVTMPDPYRGPYRASDADAAEMYAQHVKVAAEQAWQHGAGVAAFIC
;
A
#
# COMPACT_ATOMS: atom_id res chain seq x y z
N GLN A 1 10.67 -34.51 -32.25
CA GLN A 1 11.67 -33.78 -33.07
C GLN A 1 12.40 -34.65 -34.09
N GLN A 2 13.02 -35.79 -33.75
CA GLN A 2 13.72 -36.64 -34.75
C GLN A 2 12.87 -37.09 -35.95
N ARG A 3 11.53 -37.07 -35.82
CA ARG A 3 10.60 -37.44 -36.89
C ARG A 3 10.05 -36.27 -37.71
N GLU A 4 10.10 -35.04 -37.17
CA GLU A 4 9.55 -33.82 -37.81
C GLU A 4 10.34 -32.57 -37.35
N PRO A 5 11.60 -32.41 -37.78
CA PRO A 5 12.49 -31.34 -37.30
C PRO A 5 12.06 -29.92 -37.71
N ASP A 6 11.28 -29.78 -38.79
CA ASP A 6 10.84 -28.48 -39.33
C ASP A 6 9.45 -28.04 -38.84
N ASN A 7 8.82 -28.81 -37.94
CA ASN A 7 7.47 -28.52 -37.46
C ASN A 7 7.51 -27.43 -36.37
N ALA A 8 7.41 -26.17 -36.81
CA ALA A 8 7.42 -24.99 -35.94
C ALA A 8 6.38 -25.06 -34.81
N TYR A 9 5.22 -25.67 -35.03
CA TYR A 9 4.16 -25.81 -34.03
C TYR A 9 4.57 -26.70 -32.84
N LEU A 10 5.36 -27.76 -33.09
CA LEU A 10 5.93 -28.61 -32.03
C LEU A 10 7.06 -27.92 -31.25
N SER A 11 7.74 -26.94 -31.86
CA SER A 11 8.83 -26.16 -31.23
C SER A 11 8.35 -24.96 -30.40
N ILE A 12 7.13 -24.45 -30.65
CA ILE A 12 6.55 -23.32 -29.91
C ILE A 12 6.20 -23.72 -28.47
N SER A 13 5.75 -24.95 -28.25
CA SER A 13 5.39 -25.47 -26.92
C SER A 13 6.59 -25.82 -26.04
N GLU A 14 7.80 -25.98 -26.60
CA GLU A 14 9.02 -26.31 -25.85
C GLU A 14 9.72 -25.08 -25.28
N LYS A 15 9.65 -23.91 -25.94
CA LYS A 15 10.32 -22.69 -25.47
C LYS A 15 9.99 -22.33 -24.02
N PRO A 16 8.72 -22.35 -23.57
CA PRO A 16 8.40 -22.09 -22.16
C PRO A 16 8.95 -23.15 -21.21
N VAL A 17 9.08 -24.41 -21.66
CA VAL A 17 9.63 -25.51 -20.86
C VAL A 17 11.14 -25.33 -20.65
N TRP A 18 11.88 -25.01 -21.71
CA TRP A 18 13.32 -24.71 -21.60
C TRP A 18 13.58 -23.49 -20.75
N ALA A 19 12.83 -22.39 -20.96
CA ALA A 19 12.92 -21.21 -20.12
C ALA A 19 12.60 -21.51 -18.64
N LEU A 20 11.64 -22.39 -18.36
CA LEU A 20 11.37 -22.84 -16.99
C LEU A 20 12.52 -23.67 -16.43
N LEU A 21 13.05 -24.64 -17.19
CA LEU A 21 14.14 -25.50 -16.74
C LEU A 21 15.42 -24.71 -16.46
N GLU A 22 15.77 -23.75 -17.32
CA GLU A 22 16.89 -22.83 -17.11
C GLU A 22 16.70 -22.04 -15.81
N ARG A 23 15.50 -21.46 -15.59
CA ARG A 23 15.17 -20.77 -14.34
C ARG A 23 15.23 -21.68 -13.12
N LEU A 24 14.82 -22.95 -13.24
CA LEU A 24 14.89 -23.92 -12.14
C LEU A 24 16.33 -24.34 -11.82
N LEU A 25 17.20 -24.41 -12.82
CA LEU A 25 18.63 -24.71 -12.64
C LEU A 25 19.37 -23.59 -11.88
N GLU A 26 18.90 -22.35 -11.98
CA GLU A 26 19.44 -21.19 -11.25
C GLU A 26 19.00 -21.17 -9.77
N ILE A 27 17.99 -21.94 -9.37
CA ILE A 27 17.53 -21.97 -7.99
C ILE A 27 18.50 -22.79 -7.14
N ASN A 28 19.06 -22.16 -6.11
CA ASN A 28 19.89 -22.85 -5.13
C ASN A 28 19.12 -24.04 -4.51
N PRO A 29 19.68 -25.27 -4.51
CA PRO A 29 19.00 -26.47 -4.00
C PRO A 29 18.53 -26.36 -2.54
N ARG A 30 19.29 -25.64 -1.68
CA ARG A 30 18.89 -25.39 -0.28
C ARG A 30 17.70 -24.45 -0.22
N LEU A 31 17.71 -23.37 -1.00
CA LEU A 31 16.56 -22.46 -1.10
C LEU A 31 15.29 -23.18 -1.58
N ALA A 32 15.41 -24.03 -2.61
CA ALA A 32 14.29 -24.86 -3.08
C ALA A 32 13.77 -25.77 -1.96
N HIS A 33 14.66 -26.43 -1.23
CA HIS A 33 14.30 -27.25 -0.08
C HIS A 33 13.54 -26.44 0.99
N TYR A 34 13.97 -25.22 1.31
CA TYR A 34 13.29 -24.37 2.28
C TYR A 34 11.89 -23.94 1.82
N VAL A 35 11.72 -23.62 0.55
CA VAL A 35 10.40 -23.35 -0.05
C VAL A 35 9.48 -24.58 0.06
N PHE A 36 9.98 -25.79 -0.21
CA PHE A 36 9.19 -27.01 -0.04
C PHE A 36 8.79 -27.26 1.41
N ARG A 37 9.68 -26.97 2.37
CA ARG A 37 9.39 -27.08 3.80
C ARG A 37 8.27 -26.13 4.21
N ASP A 38 8.33 -24.87 3.79
CA ASP A 38 7.28 -23.87 4.04
C ASP A 38 5.93 -24.30 3.48
N ALA A 39 5.91 -24.82 2.23
CA ALA A 39 4.71 -25.34 1.59
C ALA A 39 4.11 -26.56 2.33
N CYS A 40 4.94 -27.32 3.06
CA CYS A 40 4.52 -28.41 3.95
C CYS A 40 4.21 -27.95 5.39
N HIS A 41 4.16 -26.64 5.65
CA HIS A 41 3.97 -26.04 6.98
C HIS A 41 5.06 -26.43 8.00
N LEU A 42 6.28 -26.68 7.53
CA LEU A 42 7.47 -26.89 8.34
C LEU A 42 8.30 -25.60 8.41
N PRO A 43 9.08 -25.37 9.49
CA PRO A 43 10.03 -24.26 9.55
C PRO A 43 10.96 -24.27 8.31
N PRO A 44 11.05 -23.18 7.52
CA PRO A 44 11.67 -23.24 6.19
C PRO A 44 13.16 -23.55 6.25
N CYS A 45 13.97 -22.72 6.90
CA CYS A 45 15.39 -23.02 7.16
C CYS A 45 15.56 -23.82 8.47
N PRO A 46 16.13 -25.04 8.43
CA PRO A 46 16.36 -25.84 9.64
C PRO A 46 17.35 -25.22 10.64
N ASN A 47 18.28 -24.38 10.17
CA ASN A 47 19.32 -23.78 11.00
C ASN A 47 18.80 -22.62 11.86
N THR A 48 17.61 -22.08 11.56
CA THR A 48 17.06 -20.91 12.25
C THR A 48 16.86 -21.17 13.74
N ALA A 49 16.24 -22.30 14.11
CA ALA A 49 15.89 -22.56 15.51
C ALA A 49 17.13 -22.66 16.43
N PRO A 50 18.20 -23.41 16.08
CA PRO A 50 19.45 -23.40 16.85
C PRO A 50 20.09 -22.01 16.99
N VAL A 51 20.12 -21.23 15.90
CA VAL A 51 20.72 -19.88 15.90
C VAL A 51 19.94 -18.93 16.81
N VAL A 52 18.61 -18.88 16.65
CA VAL A 52 17.73 -18.06 17.49
C VAL A 52 17.89 -18.45 18.96
N HIS A 53 17.88 -19.75 19.27
CA HIS A 53 18.06 -20.22 20.63
C HIS A 53 19.40 -19.78 21.24
N TRP A 54 20.49 -19.90 20.48
CA TRP A 54 21.82 -19.49 20.95
C TRP A 54 21.86 -17.98 21.21
N LEU A 55 21.36 -17.16 20.28
CA LEU A 55 21.34 -15.71 20.42
C LEU A 55 20.50 -15.26 21.63
N THR A 56 19.30 -15.84 21.81
CA THR A 56 18.44 -15.53 22.96
C THR A 56 19.11 -15.90 24.30
N THR A 57 19.85 -17.00 24.36
CA THR A 57 20.50 -17.46 25.60
C THR A 57 21.79 -16.71 25.94
N HIS A 58 22.42 -16.07 24.95
CA HIS A 58 23.70 -15.36 25.11
C HIS A 58 23.57 -13.84 24.92
N HIS A 59 22.35 -13.30 24.94
CA HIS A 59 22.06 -11.89 24.67
C HIS A 59 22.89 -10.92 25.52
N GLU A 60 23.05 -11.20 26.82
CA GLU A 60 23.84 -10.37 27.74
C GLU A 60 25.35 -10.32 27.43
N GLN A 61 25.85 -11.20 26.55
CA GLN A 61 27.27 -11.27 26.16
C GLN A 61 27.58 -10.46 24.90
N MET A 62 26.56 -9.85 24.29
CA MET A 62 26.69 -9.14 23.02
C MET A 62 27.11 -7.68 23.25
N GLY A 63 28.07 -7.22 22.44
CA GLY A 63 28.53 -5.83 22.46
C GLY A 63 27.59 -4.89 21.70
N SER A 64 27.70 -3.60 21.98
CA SER A 64 27.00 -2.54 21.23
C SER A 64 27.46 -2.51 19.77
N LEU A 65 26.57 -2.19 18.84
CA LEU A 65 26.92 -2.00 17.42
C LEU A 65 27.28 -0.56 17.05
N VAL A 66 26.70 0.40 17.78
CA VAL A 66 26.83 1.84 17.53
C VAL A 66 27.02 2.56 18.85
N GLU A 67 27.58 3.77 18.79
CA GLU A 67 27.73 4.68 19.93
C GLU A 67 27.05 6.03 19.61
N PRO A 68 26.19 6.57 20.51
CA PRO A 68 25.76 5.99 21.79
C PRO A 68 24.81 4.78 21.62
N ASP A 69 24.53 4.08 22.72
CA ASP A 69 23.68 2.88 22.71
C ASP A 69 22.22 3.18 22.32
N LEU A 70 21.43 2.13 22.12
CA LEU A 70 20.09 2.22 21.54
C LEU A 70 19.00 2.62 22.56
N GLN A 71 19.36 2.97 23.80
CA GLN A 71 18.37 3.25 24.86
C GLN A 71 17.50 4.47 24.55
N ASN A 72 18.04 5.47 23.85
CA ASN A 72 17.33 6.69 23.45
C ASN A 72 17.08 6.75 21.93
N ALA A 73 17.05 5.59 21.26
CA ALA A 73 16.83 5.54 19.83
C ALA A 73 15.43 6.04 19.44
N HIS A 74 15.33 6.75 18.33
CA HIS A 74 14.05 7.13 17.75
C HIS A 74 13.51 6.00 16.87
N HIS A 75 12.37 5.42 17.23
CA HIS A 75 11.75 4.34 16.44
C HIS A 75 10.96 4.92 15.28
N PHE A 76 11.34 4.58 14.06
CA PHE A 76 10.61 4.98 12.86
C PHE A 76 9.56 3.94 12.49
N ASP A 77 8.40 4.42 12.06
CA ASP A 77 7.49 3.63 11.23
C ASP A 77 7.73 3.96 9.75
N LEU A 78 8.44 3.09 9.04
CA LEU A 78 8.69 3.22 7.60
C LEU A 78 7.76 2.34 6.76
N SER A 79 6.70 1.80 7.38
CA SER A 79 5.72 0.97 6.70
C SER A 79 4.92 1.78 5.67
N ILE A 80 4.33 1.09 4.70
CA ILE A 80 3.46 1.71 3.68
C ILE A 80 2.40 2.64 4.29
N GLY A 81 1.76 2.21 5.37
CA GLY A 81 0.65 2.92 6.02
C GLY A 81 1.08 4.07 6.94
N SER A 82 2.38 4.29 7.12
CA SER A 82 2.91 5.26 8.08
C SER A 82 2.51 6.71 7.74
N LEU A 83 2.09 7.44 8.79
CA LEU A 83 1.90 8.88 8.75
C LEU A 83 3.22 9.65 8.80
N GLU A 84 4.31 9.06 9.29
CA GLU A 84 5.63 9.71 9.28
C GLU A 84 6.09 9.98 7.86
N LEU A 85 5.63 9.15 6.92
CA LEU A 85 5.90 9.30 5.49
C LEU A 85 4.80 10.08 4.75
N ALA A 86 3.89 10.79 5.43
CA ALA A 86 2.73 11.44 4.79
C ALA A 86 3.13 12.48 3.73
N GLU A 87 4.15 13.28 4.00
CA GLU A 87 4.66 14.31 3.09
C GLU A 87 5.62 13.77 2.03
N LEU A 88 6.06 12.51 2.19
CA LEU A 88 7.07 11.85 1.36
C LEU A 88 6.54 10.58 0.74
N PHE A 89 5.96 10.74 -0.45
CA PHE A 89 5.56 9.62 -1.28
C PHE A 89 5.98 9.78 -2.74
N ASP A 90 6.99 10.63 -2.97
CA ASP A 90 7.85 10.49 -4.13
C ASP A 90 8.95 9.48 -3.78
N LYS A 91 8.89 8.32 -4.41
CA LYS A 91 9.75 7.17 -4.12
C LYS A 91 11.20 7.38 -4.56
N SER A 92 11.49 8.46 -5.29
CA SER A 92 12.79 8.71 -5.91
C SER A 92 13.64 9.73 -5.15
N ASP A 93 13.07 10.51 -4.22
CA ASP A 93 13.80 11.58 -3.50
C ASP A 93 14.34 11.10 -2.15
N MET A 94 15.44 10.35 -2.18
CA MET A 94 16.14 9.88 -0.97
C MET A 94 16.75 11.02 -0.16
N SER A 95 17.03 12.17 -0.79
CA SER A 95 17.50 13.36 -0.09
C SER A 95 16.42 13.96 0.80
N ALA A 96 15.17 13.98 0.34
CA ALA A 96 14.04 14.42 1.15
C ALA A 96 13.72 13.43 2.27
N LEU A 97 13.79 12.11 2.01
CA LEU A 97 13.70 11.10 3.07
C LEU A 97 14.75 11.32 4.15
N THR A 98 16.00 11.60 3.76
CA THR A 98 17.07 11.85 4.72
C THR A 98 16.81 13.08 5.58
N ARG A 99 16.35 14.19 4.98
CA ARG A 99 15.99 15.38 5.76
C ARG A 99 14.85 15.11 6.74
N LEU A 100 13.86 14.29 6.36
CA LEU A 100 12.77 13.90 7.24
C LEU A 100 13.29 13.10 8.44
N LEU A 101 13.98 11.99 8.19
CA LEU A 101 14.42 11.07 9.25
C LEU A 101 15.36 11.76 10.25
N PHE A 102 16.40 12.44 9.75
CA PHE A 102 17.33 13.15 10.63
C PHE A 102 16.69 14.38 11.29
N GLY A 103 15.68 14.99 10.66
CA GLY A 103 14.88 16.06 11.28
C GLY A 103 14.04 15.55 12.45
N GLN A 104 13.42 14.37 12.31
CA GLN A 104 12.66 13.71 13.38
C GLN A 104 13.56 13.30 14.54
N MET A 105 14.72 12.68 14.25
CA MET A 105 15.74 12.35 15.25
C MET A 105 16.19 13.60 16.03
N ALA A 106 16.52 14.68 15.32
CA ALA A 106 16.91 15.94 15.95
C ALA A 106 15.81 16.54 16.82
N ALA A 107 14.53 16.42 16.41
CA ALA A 107 13.39 16.91 17.18
C ALA A 107 13.16 16.12 18.48
N THR A 108 13.52 14.84 18.52
CA THR A 108 13.46 14.01 19.74
C THR A 108 14.76 13.98 20.52
N GLY A 109 15.84 14.58 20.00
CA GLY A 109 17.17 14.53 20.59
C GLY A 109 17.81 13.13 20.54
N ALA A 110 17.40 12.29 19.59
CA ALA A 110 17.94 10.94 19.42
C ALA A 110 19.18 10.97 18.51
N ASP A 111 20.25 10.31 18.94
CA ASP A 111 21.48 10.16 18.15
C ASP A 111 21.38 9.03 17.10
N VAL A 112 20.53 8.05 17.39
CA VAL A 112 20.28 6.89 16.53
C VAL A 112 18.78 6.77 16.24
N GLY A 113 18.44 6.51 14.99
CA GLY A 113 17.09 6.15 14.57
C GLY A 113 17.01 4.67 14.22
N LEU A 114 15.87 4.04 14.46
CA LEU A 114 15.66 2.60 14.28
C LEU A 114 14.57 2.34 13.23
N GLY A 115 14.95 1.76 12.10
CA GLY A 115 14.05 1.19 11.11
C GLY A 115 13.80 -0.30 11.36
N ARG A 116 12.57 -0.78 11.11
CA ARG A 116 12.13 -2.08 11.61
C ARG A 116 12.52 -3.26 10.70
N TYR A 117 12.63 -4.42 11.34
CA TYR A 117 12.65 -5.74 10.71
C TYR A 117 11.26 -6.12 10.20
N ASN A 118 11.22 -6.93 9.14
CA ASN A 118 9.98 -7.50 8.62
C ASN A 118 8.93 -6.44 8.19
N GLU A 119 9.40 -5.29 7.75
CA GLU A 119 8.58 -4.13 7.42
C GLU A 119 8.42 -3.98 5.90
N ALA A 120 7.18 -3.82 5.43
CA ALA A 120 6.92 -3.49 4.03
C ALA A 120 7.10 -1.98 3.80
N ARG A 121 8.13 -1.57 3.06
CA ARG A 121 8.46 -0.14 2.89
C ARG A 121 8.13 0.41 1.50
N PRO A 122 7.68 1.67 1.38
CA PRO A 122 7.21 2.23 0.12
C PRO A 122 8.32 2.51 -0.89
N PHE A 123 9.55 2.74 -0.43
CA PHE A 123 10.71 3.01 -1.28
C PHE A 123 11.15 1.79 -2.09
N TYR A 124 10.78 0.59 -1.65
CA TYR A 124 11.02 -0.65 -2.36
C TYR A 124 9.95 -0.97 -3.41
N THR A 125 9.10 -0.01 -3.80
CA THR A 125 8.05 -0.23 -4.81
C THR A 125 8.41 0.31 -6.21
N GLY A 126 9.68 0.69 -6.41
CA GLY A 126 10.23 1.13 -7.69
C GLY A 126 10.86 -0.02 -8.50
N GLU A 127 11.23 0.27 -9.75
CA GLU A 127 11.70 -0.74 -10.74
C GLU A 127 12.91 -1.56 -10.26
N ALA A 128 13.84 -0.97 -9.50
CA ALA A 128 15.01 -1.66 -8.94
C ALA A 128 14.67 -2.87 -8.04
N PHE A 129 13.44 -2.92 -7.53
CA PHE A 129 12.96 -3.96 -6.63
C PHE A 129 11.96 -4.91 -7.28
N THR A 130 11.54 -4.65 -8.52
CA THR A 130 10.56 -5.45 -9.26
C THR A 130 11.23 -6.69 -9.84
N THR A 131 10.63 -7.87 -9.64
CA THR A 131 11.22 -9.14 -10.08
C THR A 131 10.51 -9.74 -11.30
N GLY A 132 11.22 -9.80 -12.42
CA GLY A 132 10.75 -10.38 -13.68
C GLY A 132 10.17 -9.36 -14.66
N ASP A 133 9.95 -9.81 -15.89
CA ASP A 133 9.73 -8.92 -17.04
C ASP A 133 8.25 -8.67 -17.38
N ASN A 134 7.32 -8.90 -16.43
CA ASN A 134 5.89 -8.74 -16.69
C ASN A 134 5.23 -7.72 -15.74
N GLU A 135 4.12 -7.15 -16.20
CA GLU A 135 3.37 -6.09 -15.48
C GLU A 135 2.75 -6.56 -14.15
N LEU A 136 2.81 -7.87 -13.85
CA LEU A 136 2.30 -8.49 -12.61
C LEU A 136 3.43 -8.90 -11.67
N ALA A 137 4.68 -8.54 -12.00
CA ALA A 137 5.86 -8.85 -11.23
C ALA A 137 5.72 -8.33 -9.80
N GLU A 138 5.95 -9.22 -8.84
CA GLU A 138 5.98 -8.82 -7.45
C GLU A 138 7.25 -8.04 -7.16
N THR A 139 7.13 -7.04 -6.30
CA THR A 139 8.23 -6.20 -5.88
C THR A 139 8.75 -6.67 -4.52
N ARG A 140 10.07 -6.61 -4.30
CA ARG A 140 10.72 -7.04 -3.05
C ARG A 140 10.59 -5.95 -1.99
N THR A 141 9.46 -5.92 -1.30
CA THR A 141 9.09 -4.85 -0.36
C THR A 141 9.39 -5.15 1.10
N ILE A 142 9.57 -6.41 1.48
CA ILE A 142 9.73 -6.82 2.87
C ILE A 142 11.18 -6.69 3.28
N HIS A 143 11.45 -5.83 4.24
CA HIS A 143 12.79 -5.63 4.81
C HIS A 143 13.23 -6.85 5.64
N LEU A 144 14.45 -7.33 5.41
CA LEU A 144 15.00 -8.55 6.05
C LEU A 144 16.02 -8.27 7.16
N GLY A 145 16.41 -7.01 7.33
CA GLY A 145 17.30 -6.57 8.41
C GLY A 145 16.67 -5.48 9.28
N VAL A 146 17.49 -4.86 10.11
CA VAL A 146 17.18 -3.65 10.88
C VAL A 146 18.10 -2.55 10.42
N ASP A 147 17.58 -1.33 10.34
CA ASP A 147 18.40 -0.17 9.98
C ASP A 147 18.63 0.73 11.18
N LEU A 148 19.89 1.04 11.46
CA LEU A 148 20.31 2.00 12.47
C LEU A 148 20.75 3.29 11.77
N PHE A 149 19.85 4.26 11.69
CA PHE A 149 20.11 5.58 11.12
C PHE A 149 21.01 6.38 12.07
N ALA A 150 22.16 6.83 11.57
CA ALA A 150 23.09 7.66 12.30
C ALA A 150 23.96 8.45 11.31
N SER A 151 24.66 9.47 11.81
CA SER A 151 25.47 10.34 10.97
C SER A 151 26.53 9.55 10.19
N ALA A 152 26.80 9.94 8.94
CA ALA A 152 27.91 9.38 8.17
C ALA A 152 29.23 9.54 8.96
N GLY A 153 30.04 8.49 8.97
CA GLY A 153 31.26 8.40 9.77
C GLY A 153 31.06 7.87 11.20
N ALA A 154 29.82 7.66 11.67
CA ALA A 154 29.57 7.03 12.96
C ALA A 154 30.21 5.62 13.02
N PRO A 155 30.88 5.27 14.12
CA PRO A 155 31.57 3.98 14.23
C PRO A 155 30.58 2.82 14.31
N VAL A 156 30.97 1.70 13.70
CA VAL A 156 30.23 0.43 13.75
C VAL A 156 31.12 -0.62 14.40
N PHE A 157 30.59 -1.33 15.39
CA PHE A 157 31.31 -2.32 16.18
C PHE A 157 30.73 -3.72 16.01
N ALA A 158 31.57 -4.73 16.20
CA ALA A 158 31.12 -6.12 16.19
C ALA A 158 30.43 -6.49 17.52
N PRO A 159 29.19 -6.98 17.51
CA PRO A 159 28.50 -7.43 18.72
C PRO A 159 29.03 -8.76 19.25
N LEU A 160 29.76 -9.52 18.44
CA LEU A 160 30.20 -10.88 18.74
C LEU A 160 31.60 -11.12 18.17
N ASP A 161 32.33 -12.03 18.80
CA ASP A 161 33.55 -12.61 18.22
C ASP A 161 33.20 -13.33 16.90
N GLY A 162 34.10 -13.26 15.92
CA GLY A 162 33.86 -13.88 14.62
C GLY A 162 35.05 -13.78 13.68
N ARG A 163 34.80 -14.07 12.40
CA ARG A 163 35.79 -13.94 11.33
C ARG A 163 35.17 -13.30 10.10
N ILE A 164 35.91 -12.46 9.40
CA ILE A 164 35.47 -11.89 8.13
C ILE A 164 35.23 -13.05 7.14
N HIS A 165 33.98 -13.29 6.74
CA HIS A 165 33.65 -14.30 5.75
C HIS A 165 33.90 -13.76 4.34
N SER A 166 33.30 -12.61 4.04
CA SER A 166 33.48 -11.88 2.78
C SER A 166 33.09 -10.42 2.93
N PHE A 167 33.52 -9.59 1.98
CA PHE A 167 33.22 -8.16 1.92
C PHE A 167 33.25 -7.69 0.47
N GLN A 168 32.46 -6.67 0.13
CA GLN A 168 32.33 -6.15 -1.24
C GLN A 168 31.80 -4.72 -1.24
N ASP A 169 32.20 -3.91 -2.24
CA ASP A 169 31.55 -2.63 -2.55
C ASP A 169 30.44 -2.86 -3.58
N ASN A 170 29.18 -2.91 -3.12
CA ASN A 170 27.98 -3.09 -3.93
C ASN A 170 27.48 -1.72 -4.44
N ALA A 171 28.26 -1.08 -5.31
CA ALA A 171 28.07 0.33 -5.69
C ALA A 171 26.89 0.62 -6.64
N ALA A 172 26.01 -0.36 -6.90
CA ALA A 172 24.84 -0.14 -7.74
C ALA A 172 23.84 0.81 -7.05
N PRO A 173 23.08 1.64 -7.79
CA PRO A 173 22.02 2.46 -7.20
C PRO A 173 21.02 1.61 -6.42
N PHE A 174 20.67 2.06 -5.21
CA PHE A 174 19.79 1.37 -4.26
C PHE A 174 20.28 0.00 -3.74
N ASP A 175 21.55 -0.34 -3.95
CA ASP A 175 22.22 -1.49 -3.34
C ASP A 175 22.96 -1.06 -2.05
N TYR A 176 23.68 -1.97 -1.40
CA TYR A 176 24.29 -1.73 -0.09
C TYR A 176 25.46 -0.74 -0.09
N GLY A 177 26.16 -0.53 -1.20
CA GLY A 177 27.52 0.02 -1.15
C GLY A 177 28.46 -0.94 -0.40
N PRO A 178 29.45 -0.43 0.36
CA PRO A 178 30.36 -1.25 1.14
C PRO A 178 29.67 -2.15 2.18
N THR A 179 29.93 -3.45 2.08
CA THR A 179 29.33 -4.50 2.92
C THR A 179 30.40 -5.41 3.50
N ILE A 180 30.23 -5.78 4.77
CA ILE A 180 31.04 -6.80 5.46
C ILE A 180 30.12 -7.91 5.96
N ILE A 181 30.50 -9.16 5.74
CA ILE A 181 29.84 -10.35 6.30
C ILE A 181 30.80 -11.01 7.28
N ILE A 182 30.36 -11.18 8.53
CA ILE A 182 31.11 -11.85 9.59
C ILE A 182 30.47 -13.20 9.85
N GLU A 183 31.30 -14.24 9.89
CA GLU A 183 30.94 -15.58 10.32
C GLU A 183 31.16 -15.75 11.82
N HIS A 184 30.18 -16.38 12.46
CA HIS A 184 30.16 -16.71 13.88
C HIS A 184 30.02 -18.21 14.05
N GLU A 185 30.86 -18.80 14.90
CA GLU A 185 30.80 -20.22 15.23
C GLU A 185 30.93 -20.39 16.75
N PHE A 186 29.86 -20.85 17.39
CA PHE A 186 29.76 -21.05 18.83
C PHE A 186 29.02 -22.36 19.10
N ASP A 187 29.55 -23.25 19.93
CA ASP A 187 28.84 -24.48 20.35
C ASP A 187 28.22 -25.30 19.20
N GLN A 188 28.92 -25.42 18.07
CA GLN A 188 28.47 -26.07 16.82
C GLN A 188 27.32 -25.35 16.09
N VAL A 189 26.91 -24.18 16.56
CA VAL A 189 26.00 -23.25 15.88
C VAL A 189 26.82 -22.30 15.01
N ARG A 190 26.47 -22.25 13.72
CA ARG A 190 27.11 -21.38 12.74
C ARG A 190 26.06 -20.45 12.15
N PHE A 191 26.38 -19.17 12.10
CA PHE A 191 25.55 -18.14 11.45
C PHE A 191 26.44 -16.97 11.02
N PHE A 192 25.83 -16.01 10.34
CA PHE A 192 26.53 -14.84 9.83
C PHE A 192 25.79 -13.56 10.22
N THR A 193 26.53 -12.46 10.28
CA THR A 193 25.98 -11.12 10.36
C THR A 193 26.47 -10.30 9.17
N LEU A 194 25.57 -9.55 8.54
CA LEU A 194 25.86 -8.64 7.44
C LEU A 194 25.73 -7.21 7.94
N TYR A 195 26.71 -6.39 7.59
CA TYR A 195 26.80 -4.96 7.88
C TYR A 195 26.88 -4.22 6.55
N GLY A 196 25.78 -3.62 6.12
CA GLY A 196 25.67 -2.86 4.86
C GLY A 196 25.77 -1.35 5.06
N HIS A 197 25.88 -0.62 3.94
CA HIS A 197 25.95 0.86 3.91
C HIS A 197 27.12 1.46 4.69
N LEU A 198 28.25 0.75 4.74
CA LEU A 198 29.47 1.23 5.39
C LEU A 198 30.23 2.24 4.51
N SER A 199 31.20 2.92 5.12
CA SER A 199 32.17 3.73 4.39
C SER A 199 33.08 2.88 3.50
N LYS A 200 33.62 3.45 2.43
CA LYS A 200 34.59 2.74 1.56
C LYS A 200 35.87 2.37 2.30
N ASP A 201 36.30 3.23 3.22
CA ASP A 201 37.50 3.00 4.04
C ASP A 201 37.32 1.80 4.99
N SER A 202 36.08 1.44 5.33
CA SER A 202 35.79 0.24 6.14
C SER A 202 36.27 -1.06 5.50
N LEU A 203 36.42 -1.11 4.16
CA LEU A 203 36.91 -2.30 3.47
C LEU A 203 38.44 -2.36 3.37
N ALA A 204 39.13 -1.27 3.68
CA ALA A 204 40.57 -1.16 3.48
C ALA A 204 41.32 -2.09 4.45
N GLY A 205 42.16 -2.96 3.89
CA GLY A 205 43.00 -3.88 4.69
C GLY A 205 42.27 -5.10 5.25
N LEU A 206 40.99 -5.31 4.92
CA LEU A 206 40.27 -6.53 5.29
C LEU A 206 40.77 -7.73 4.48
N VAL A 207 40.82 -8.89 5.14
CA VAL A 207 41.16 -10.17 4.53
C VAL A 207 40.16 -11.23 4.99
N ASN A 208 39.70 -12.08 4.06
CA ASN A 208 38.83 -13.21 4.42
C ASN A 208 39.52 -14.12 5.45
N GLY A 209 38.81 -14.49 6.50
CA GLY A 209 39.30 -15.25 7.65
C GLY A 209 39.92 -14.40 8.76
N GLN A 210 40.07 -13.09 8.57
CA GLN A 210 40.55 -12.18 9.62
C GLN A 210 39.66 -12.25 10.85
N SER A 211 40.27 -12.43 12.03
CA SER A 211 39.52 -12.48 13.29
C SER A 211 38.97 -11.11 13.67
N VAL A 212 37.72 -11.10 14.13
CA VAL A 212 37.03 -9.95 14.68
C VAL A 212 36.71 -10.25 16.14
N ARG A 213 36.95 -9.27 17.02
CA ARG A 213 36.62 -9.37 18.45
C ARG A 213 35.36 -8.57 18.74
N CYS A 214 34.52 -9.08 19.63
CA CYS A 214 33.41 -8.36 20.22
C CYS A 214 33.88 -6.99 20.75
N GLY A 215 33.12 -5.94 20.45
CA GLY A 215 33.44 -4.54 20.76
C GLY A 215 34.52 -3.92 19.85
N GLY A 216 35.13 -4.69 18.94
CA GLY A 216 36.06 -4.17 17.96
C GLY A 216 35.33 -3.36 16.88
N GLN A 217 35.87 -2.20 16.51
CA GLN A 217 35.34 -1.41 15.41
C GLN A 217 35.58 -2.14 14.08
N ILE A 218 34.51 -2.37 13.32
CA ILE A 218 34.52 -3.07 12.02
C ILE A 218 34.34 -2.10 10.84
N GLY A 219 33.93 -0.87 11.10
CA GLY A 219 33.79 0.15 10.06
C GLY A 219 33.21 1.46 10.59
N THR A 220 32.78 2.29 9.65
CA THR A 220 31.95 3.47 9.90
C THR A 220 30.79 3.53 8.91
N ILE A 221 29.72 4.25 9.22
CA ILE A 221 28.56 4.44 8.33
C ILE A 221 28.94 5.28 7.11
N GLY A 222 28.52 4.86 5.92
CA GLY A 222 28.74 5.57 4.68
C GLY A 222 27.74 6.70 4.44
N ASP A 223 28.14 7.69 3.63
CA ASP A 223 27.22 8.73 3.17
C ASP A 223 26.41 8.31 1.93
N GLN A 224 25.43 9.13 1.56
CA GLN A 224 24.53 8.92 0.42
C GLN A 224 25.25 8.69 -0.92
N THR A 225 26.47 9.22 -1.09
CA THR A 225 27.21 9.15 -2.35
C THR A 225 27.87 7.79 -2.57
N ILE A 226 28.02 6.99 -1.50
CA ILE A 226 28.71 5.70 -1.53
C ILE A 226 27.82 4.52 -1.11
N ASN A 227 26.70 4.76 -0.45
CA ASN A 227 25.83 3.70 0.08
C ASN A 227 24.63 3.38 -0.83
N GLY A 228 24.70 3.68 -2.13
CA GLY A 228 23.59 3.45 -3.07
C GLY A 228 22.52 4.55 -3.09
N GLY A 229 22.74 5.69 -2.41
CA GLY A 229 21.82 6.83 -2.39
C GLY A 229 20.88 6.86 -1.18
N TRP A 230 20.98 5.90 -0.26
CA TRP A 230 20.13 5.79 0.91
C TRP A 230 20.50 6.83 1.98
N PRO A 231 19.55 7.25 2.85
CA PRO A 231 19.90 7.99 4.07
C PRO A 231 21.05 7.31 4.82
N PRO A 232 22.03 8.02 5.40
CA PRO A 232 23.10 7.37 6.14
C PRO A 232 22.55 6.47 7.27
N HIS A 233 22.87 5.18 7.21
CA HIS A 233 22.46 4.19 8.19
C HIS A 233 23.35 2.95 8.11
N LEU A 234 23.33 2.13 9.16
CA LEU A 234 23.83 0.77 9.14
C LEU A 234 22.67 -0.18 8.89
N HIS A 235 22.79 -1.06 7.89
CA HIS A 235 21.90 -2.22 7.75
C HIS A 235 22.51 -3.42 8.45
N LEU A 236 21.83 -3.94 9.49
CA LEU A 236 22.20 -5.16 10.18
C LEU A 236 21.26 -6.30 9.79
N GLN A 237 21.82 -7.42 9.39
CA GLN A 237 21.07 -8.63 9.08
C GLN A 237 21.74 -9.87 9.66
N ILE A 238 20.99 -10.70 10.37
CA ILE A 238 21.42 -12.05 10.78
C ILE A 238 21.14 -12.99 9.60
N ILE A 239 22.02 -13.97 9.36
CA ILE A 239 21.88 -14.94 8.26
C ILE A 239 22.17 -16.35 8.78
N THR A 240 21.22 -17.27 8.63
CA THR A 240 21.29 -18.65 9.16
C THR A 240 21.82 -19.67 8.14
N ASP A 241 21.72 -19.36 6.85
CA ASP A 241 22.37 -20.07 5.75
C ASP A 241 22.66 -19.03 4.66
N LEU A 242 23.94 -18.81 4.34
CA LEU A 242 24.35 -17.87 3.28
C LEU A 242 23.94 -18.33 1.88
N LEU A 243 23.38 -19.53 1.75
CA LEU A 243 23.26 -20.22 0.47
C LEU A 243 24.65 -20.18 -0.19
N ASP A 244 24.74 -19.78 -1.45
CA ASP A 244 26.03 -19.65 -2.14
C ASP A 244 26.42 -18.17 -2.34
N TYR A 245 25.82 -17.25 -1.56
CA TYR A 245 26.13 -15.82 -1.63
C TYR A 245 27.47 -15.47 -0.95
N SER A 246 28.12 -14.43 -1.47
CA SER A 246 29.33 -13.84 -0.92
C SER A 246 29.37 -12.36 -1.26
N GLY A 247 29.88 -11.51 -0.36
CA GLY A 247 29.98 -10.05 -0.55
C GLY A 247 28.65 -9.29 -0.40
N SER A 248 27.52 -9.97 -0.57
CA SER A 248 26.19 -9.44 -0.33
C SER A 248 25.22 -10.55 0.06
N PHE A 249 24.03 -10.18 0.54
CA PHE A 249 22.91 -11.09 0.77
C PHE A 249 21.60 -10.31 0.59
N PRO A 250 20.50 -10.90 0.10
CA PRO A 250 19.26 -10.15 -0.11
C PRO A 250 18.78 -9.46 1.18
N GLY A 251 18.68 -8.12 1.15
CA GLY A 251 18.15 -7.30 2.26
C GLY A 251 16.65 -7.05 2.20
N VAL A 252 16.04 -7.39 1.06
CA VAL A 252 14.60 -7.28 0.85
C VAL A 252 14.05 -8.49 0.11
N ALA A 253 12.85 -8.91 0.48
CA ALA A 253 12.14 -10.05 -0.09
C ALA A 253 10.77 -9.68 -0.66
N ARG A 254 10.30 -10.53 -1.57
CA ARG A 254 8.90 -10.56 -1.99
C ARG A 254 8.00 -10.96 -0.83
N SER A 255 6.81 -10.38 -0.74
CA SER A 255 5.82 -10.77 0.27
C SER A 255 5.39 -12.24 0.13
N SER A 256 5.32 -12.78 -1.09
CA SER A 256 5.02 -14.20 -1.32
C SER A 256 6.08 -15.16 -0.79
N GLN A 257 7.31 -14.68 -0.55
CA GLN A 257 8.43 -15.47 -0.04
C GLN A 257 8.85 -15.06 1.36
N ARG A 258 8.05 -14.20 2.01
CA ARG A 258 8.32 -13.61 3.33
C ARG A 258 8.74 -14.67 4.35
N ALA A 259 7.97 -15.73 4.53
CA ALA A 259 8.25 -16.77 5.53
C ALA A 259 9.63 -17.43 5.34
N VAL A 260 10.00 -17.76 4.10
CA VAL A 260 11.29 -18.41 3.79
C VAL A 260 12.45 -17.45 4.05
N TRP A 261 12.37 -16.22 3.56
CA TRP A 261 13.47 -15.26 3.72
C TRP A 261 13.64 -14.77 5.16
N LEU A 262 12.55 -14.60 5.92
CA LEU A 262 12.65 -14.31 7.37
C LEU A 262 13.21 -15.49 8.17
N SER A 263 13.10 -16.73 7.69
CA SER A 263 13.79 -17.85 8.32
C SER A 263 15.30 -17.84 8.05
N LEU A 264 15.69 -17.40 6.85
CA LEU A 264 17.09 -17.19 6.49
C LEU A 264 17.69 -16.00 7.22
N SER A 265 16.88 -14.98 7.49
CA SER A 265 17.27 -13.78 8.20
C SER A 265 16.35 -13.50 9.37
N PRO A 266 16.58 -14.14 10.53
CA PRO A 266 15.79 -13.91 11.71
C PRO A 266 16.01 -12.49 12.25
N ASP A 267 15.15 -12.11 13.19
CA ASP A 267 15.09 -10.77 13.74
C ASP A 267 16.44 -10.32 14.34
N PRO A 268 17.06 -9.25 13.82
CA PRO A 268 18.29 -8.70 14.38
C PRO A 268 18.15 -8.19 15.82
N ASP A 269 16.92 -8.02 16.33
CA ASP A 269 16.68 -7.69 17.74
C ASP A 269 17.26 -8.74 18.71
N LEU A 270 17.43 -9.98 18.24
CA LEU A 270 18.16 -11.04 18.94
C LEU A 270 19.60 -10.66 19.30
N ILE A 271 20.16 -9.65 18.62
CA ILE A 271 21.45 -9.04 18.92
C ILE A 271 21.30 -7.67 19.58
N LEU A 272 20.35 -6.86 19.10
CA LEU A 272 20.24 -5.45 19.50
C LEU A 272 19.65 -5.25 20.89
N GLY A 273 18.80 -6.18 21.38
CA GLY A 273 18.19 -6.07 22.71
C GLY A 273 17.23 -4.90 22.87
N ILE A 274 16.57 -4.52 21.79
CA ILE A 274 15.60 -3.44 21.76
C ILE A 274 14.26 -4.05 22.14
N ALA A 275 13.52 -3.45 23.07
CA ALA A 275 12.12 -3.86 23.23
C ALA A 275 11.38 -3.53 21.94
N GLN A 276 11.06 -4.52 21.11
CA GLN A 276 10.20 -4.28 19.96
C GLN A 276 8.83 -3.84 20.46
N GLU A 277 8.55 -2.54 20.37
CA GLU A 277 7.20 -2.03 20.51
C GLU A 277 6.38 -2.56 19.32
N GLU A 278 5.26 -3.23 19.61
CA GLU A 278 4.27 -3.54 18.59
C GLU A 278 3.88 -2.23 17.89
N SER A 279 4.18 -2.11 16.61
CA SER A 279 3.85 -0.88 15.90
C SER A 279 2.34 -0.79 15.71
N PRO A 280 1.74 0.39 15.99
CA PRO A 280 0.31 0.60 15.75
C PRO A 280 -0.13 0.37 14.29
N THR A 281 0.79 0.33 13.32
CA THR A 281 0.47 0.23 11.88
C THR A 281 0.43 -1.18 11.31
N ASP A 282 0.89 -2.21 12.02
CA ASP A 282 0.70 -3.61 11.59
C ASP A 282 -0.80 -3.96 11.57
N GLY A 283 -1.56 -3.32 12.47
CA GLY A 283 -3.02 -3.35 12.51
C GLY A 283 -3.58 -4.76 12.55
N LEU A 284 -4.84 -4.91 12.15
CA LEU A 284 -5.51 -6.21 12.14
C LEU A 284 -5.14 -7.01 10.89
N SER A 285 -5.03 -8.34 11.03
CA SER A 285 -4.90 -9.22 9.86
C SER A 285 -6.18 -9.19 9.01
N ARG A 286 -6.10 -9.56 7.73
CA ARG A 286 -7.29 -9.65 6.85
C ARG A 286 -8.40 -10.51 7.45
N ARG A 287 -8.01 -11.63 8.07
CA ARG A 287 -8.93 -12.56 8.74
C ARG A 287 -9.61 -11.87 9.92
N ASP A 288 -8.84 -11.24 10.79
CA ASP A 288 -9.39 -10.57 11.98
C ASP A 288 -10.28 -9.38 11.60
N ILE A 289 -9.95 -8.64 10.52
CA ILE A 289 -10.82 -7.60 9.96
C ILE A 289 -12.16 -8.21 9.54
N LEU A 290 -12.16 -9.30 8.78
CA LEU A 290 -13.40 -9.94 8.31
C LEU A 290 -14.25 -10.47 9.47
N GLU A 291 -13.64 -11.15 10.43
CA GLU A 291 -14.31 -11.67 11.63
C GLU A 291 -14.95 -10.52 12.44
N ARG A 292 -14.22 -9.42 12.66
CA ARG A 292 -14.76 -8.25 13.37
C ARG A 292 -15.84 -7.52 12.56
N ARG A 293 -15.71 -7.43 11.23
CA ARG A 293 -16.75 -6.86 10.36
C ARG A 293 -18.05 -7.65 10.45
N GLU A 294 -17.98 -8.98 10.43
CA GLU A 294 -19.16 -9.84 10.57
C GLU A 294 -19.88 -9.63 11.90
N LYS A 295 -19.11 -9.44 12.98
CA LYS A 295 -19.64 -9.24 14.34
C LYS A 295 -20.20 -7.84 14.57
N HIS A 296 -19.62 -6.81 13.94
CA HIS A 296 -19.84 -5.42 14.34
C HIS A 296 -20.44 -4.51 13.26
N LEU A 297 -20.47 -4.91 11.99
CA LEU A 297 -21.01 -4.11 10.88
C LEU A 297 -22.25 -4.74 10.25
N GLY A 298 -23.10 -3.90 9.66
CA GLY A 298 -24.27 -4.35 8.92
C GLY A 298 -23.88 -5.21 7.71
N ARG A 299 -24.52 -6.38 7.57
CA ARG A 299 -24.25 -7.36 6.49
C ARG A 299 -24.53 -6.82 5.08
N SER A 300 -25.21 -5.69 4.96
CA SER A 300 -25.44 -5.00 3.69
C SER A 300 -24.19 -4.28 3.16
N LEU A 301 -23.16 -4.08 3.98
CA LEU A 301 -21.89 -3.47 3.56
C LEU A 301 -21.01 -4.53 2.86
N SER A 302 -21.04 -4.52 1.54
CA SER A 302 -20.28 -5.48 0.71
C SER A 302 -18.77 -5.34 0.89
N VAL A 303 -18.07 -6.45 0.64
CA VAL A 303 -16.61 -6.52 0.51
C VAL A 303 -16.29 -6.97 -0.90
N SER A 304 -15.45 -6.22 -1.58
CA SER A 304 -15.09 -6.47 -2.98
C SER A 304 -14.09 -7.63 -3.12
N TYR A 305 -14.16 -8.31 -4.26
CA TYR A 305 -13.28 -9.41 -4.70
C TYR A 305 -13.40 -10.73 -3.91
N ARG A 306 -12.93 -11.82 -4.53
CA ARG A 306 -12.86 -13.15 -3.89
C ARG A 306 -11.85 -13.18 -2.74
N ASN A 307 -10.72 -12.50 -2.93
CA ASN A 307 -9.70 -12.29 -1.92
C ASN A 307 -9.72 -10.81 -1.53
N PRO A 308 -10.34 -10.44 -0.39
CA PRO A 308 -10.43 -9.06 0.04
C PRO A 308 -9.06 -8.39 0.18
N LEU A 309 -8.97 -7.16 -0.29
CA LEU A 309 -7.76 -6.34 -0.21
C LEU A 309 -7.73 -5.56 1.11
N LYS A 310 -6.58 -5.55 1.82
CA LYS A 310 -6.32 -4.64 2.95
C LYS A 310 -5.48 -3.47 2.43
N ILE A 311 -6.18 -2.43 1.98
CA ILE A 311 -5.53 -1.19 1.53
C ILE A 311 -5.14 -0.36 2.75
N VAL A 312 -3.87 0.00 2.84
CA VAL A 312 -3.32 0.80 3.94
C VAL A 312 -2.90 2.20 3.51
N ARG A 313 -2.78 2.45 2.19
CA ARG A 313 -2.46 3.77 1.66
C ARG A 313 -3.07 4.02 0.29
N GLY A 314 -3.43 5.28 0.05
CA GLY A 314 -3.73 5.81 -1.27
C GLY A 314 -2.80 6.98 -1.60
N TRP A 315 -2.35 7.07 -2.85
CA TRP A 315 -1.57 8.20 -3.34
C TRP A 315 -1.87 8.44 -4.82
N ARG A 316 -2.45 9.61 -5.12
CA ARG A 316 -2.88 10.00 -6.46
C ARG A 316 -3.75 8.90 -7.08
N GLN A 317 -3.36 8.30 -8.20
CA GLN A 317 -4.11 7.24 -8.88
C GLN A 317 -3.85 5.83 -8.31
N TYR A 318 -3.07 5.68 -7.24
CA TYR A 318 -2.63 4.37 -6.73
C TYR A 318 -3.18 4.05 -5.35
N LEU A 319 -3.46 2.77 -5.13
CA LEU A 319 -3.71 2.16 -3.82
C LEU A 319 -2.59 1.19 -3.49
N TYR A 320 -2.27 1.07 -2.21
CA TYR A 320 -1.22 0.19 -1.69
C TYR A 320 -1.79 -0.71 -0.61
N ASP A 321 -1.53 -2.00 -0.73
CA ASP A 321 -1.85 -2.96 0.33
C ASP A 321 -0.77 -3.00 1.43
N GLU A 322 -1.03 -3.77 2.49
CA GLU A 322 -0.14 -3.90 3.64
C GLU A 322 1.21 -4.55 3.31
N THR A 323 1.35 -5.13 2.13
CA THR A 323 2.59 -5.76 1.64
C THR A 323 3.37 -4.83 0.72
N GLY A 324 2.86 -3.63 0.43
CA GLY A 324 3.44 -2.70 -0.54
C GLY A 324 3.08 -3.00 -1.98
N ARG A 325 2.15 -3.93 -2.25
CA ARG A 325 1.65 -4.14 -3.60
C ARG A 325 0.88 -2.92 -4.07
N VAL A 326 1.24 -2.44 -5.26
CA VAL A 326 0.65 -1.25 -5.88
C VAL A 326 -0.48 -1.66 -6.81
N TYR A 327 -1.59 -0.94 -6.72
CA TYR A 327 -2.76 -1.08 -7.58
C TYR A 327 -3.05 0.25 -8.26
N LEU A 328 -3.17 0.24 -9.59
CA LEU A 328 -3.77 1.38 -10.31
C LEU A 328 -5.28 1.38 -10.03
N ASP A 329 -5.77 2.48 -9.47
CA ASP A 329 -7.19 2.62 -9.15
C ASP A 329 -7.96 3.19 -10.34
N ALA A 330 -8.65 2.30 -11.04
CA ALA A 330 -9.56 2.64 -12.14
C ALA A 330 -11.04 2.45 -11.76
N VAL A 331 -11.35 2.40 -10.46
CA VAL A 331 -12.70 2.10 -9.95
C VAL A 331 -13.28 3.27 -9.17
N ASN A 332 -12.50 3.89 -8.28
CA ASN A 332 -13.03 4.88 -7.36
C ASN A 332 -13.18 6.27 -8.01
N ASN A 333 -14.38 6.83 -7.93
CA ASN A 333 -14.69 8.19 -8.41
C ASN A 333 -14.63 9.26 -7.29
N VAL A 334 -14.81 8.86 -6.02
CA VAL A 334 -14.78 9.74 -4.84
C VAL A 334 -13.46 10.53 -4.72
N PRO A 335 -12.28 9.91 -4.80
CA PRO A 335 -11.00 10.62 -4.86
C PRO A 335 -10.79 11.21 -6.27
N HIS A 336 -11.65 12.15 -6.69
CA HIS A 336 -11.71 12.65 -8.07
C HIS A 336 -10.39 13.28 -8.55
N VAL A 337 -9.66 13.95 -7.64
CA VAL A 337 -8.34 14.54 -7.91
C VAL A 337 -7.19 13.63 -7.48
N GLY A 338 -7.47 12.34 -7.27
CA GLY A 338 -6.55 11.36 -6.74
C GLY A 338 -6.57 11.25 -5.20
N HIS A 339 -6.19 10.07 -4.72
CA HIS A 339 -6.06 9.74 -3.31
C HIS A 339 -5.06 10.65 -2.60
N CYS A 340 -5.44 11.17 -1.44
CA CYS A 340 -4.57 11.98 -0.58
C CYS A 340 -3.85 13.12 -1.32
N HIS A 341 -4.54 13.78 -2.27
CA HIS A 341 -3.94 14.85 -3.07
C HIS A 341 -3.39 15.97 -2.14
N PRO A 342 -2.08 16.33 -2.22
CA PRO A 342 -1.44 17.19 -1.22
C PRO A 342 -2.13 18.54 -0.99
N HIS A 343 -2.66 19.15 -2.05
CA HIS A 343 -3.40 20.40 -1.94
C HIS A 343 -4.67 20.27 -1.08
N VAL A 344 -5.42 19.17 -1.23
CA VAL A 344 -6.68 18.93 -0.50
C VAL A 344 -6.39 18.60 0.95
N VAL A 345 -5.43 17.71 1.20
CA VAL A 345 -5.01 17.32 2.56
C VAL A 345 -4.56 18.55 3.35
N LYS A 346 -3.68 19.37 2.77
CA LYS A 346 -3.18 20.59 3.41
C LYS A 346 -4.29 21.58 3.73
N ALA A 347 -5.20 21.85 2.77
CA ALA A 347 -6.32 22.77 3.00
C ALA A 347 -7.24 22.28 4.13
N ALA A 348 -7.56 20.99 4.16
CA ALA A 348 -8.38 20.40 5.22
C ALA A 348 -7.71 20.47 6.60
N GLN A 349 -6.43 20.08 6.70
CA GLN A 349 -5.68 20.13 7.95
C GLN A 349 -5.58 21.56 8.50
N GLN A 350 -5.26 22.54 7.64
CA GLN A 350 -5.17 23.95 8.02
C GLN A 350 -6.51 24.46 8.59
N GLN A 351 -7.63 24.19 7.90
CA GLN A 351 -8.93 24.68 8.36
C GLN A 351 -9.39 23.98 9.64
N ILE A 352 -9.24 22.66 9.74
CA ILE A 352 -9.65 21.89 10.93
C ILE A 352 -8.88 22.32 12.19
N ALA A 353 -7.60 22.69 12.05
CA ALA A 353 -6.80 23.19 13.16
C ALA A 353 -7.24 24.58 13.65
N ILE A 354 -7.99 25.35 12.84
CA ILE A 354 -8.45 26.71 13.15
C ILE A 354 -9.92 26.70 13.59
N LEU A 355 -10.83 26.18 12.76
CA LEU A 355 -12.27 26.24 12.99
C LEU A 355 -13.03 25.16 12.20
N ASN A 356 -13.90 24.42 12.90
CA ASN A 356 -14.88 23.50 12.31
C ASN A 356 -16.21 23.59 13.07
N THR A 357 -17.13 24.44 12.61
CA THR A 357 -18.40 24.74 13.29
C THR A 357 -19.59 24.76 12.32
N ASN A 358 -20.79 24.84 12.86
CA ASN A 358 -22.03 24.96 12.07
C ASN A 358 -22.17 26.36 11.44
N THR A 359 -23.04 26.47 10.43
CA THR A 359 -23.24 27.67 9.61
C THR A 359 -23.99 28.83 10.28
N ARG A 360 -24.27 28.76 11.59
CA ARG A 360 -24.91 29.86 12.34
C ARG A 360 -23.93 30.97 12.73
N TYR A 361 -22.63 30.70 12.63
CA TYR A 361 -21.57 31.69 12.82
C TYR A 361 -20.98 32.07 11.46
N LEU A 362 -20.60 33.34 11.31
CA LEU A 362 -20.03 33.84 10.05
C LEU A 362 -18.57 33.41 9.90
N HIS A 363 -18.21 32.95 8.71
CA HIS A 363 -16.84 32.69 8.27
C HIS A 363 -16.78 32.72 6.73
N ASP A 364 -15.61 33.01 6.17
CA ASP A 364 -15.46 33.34 4.75
C ASP A 364 -15.60 32.13 3.82
N ASP A 365 -15.18 30.95 4.27
CA ASP A 365 -15.03 29.75 3.41
C ASP A 365 -16.33 29.32 2.75
N LEU A 366 -17.44 29.33 3.50
CA LEU A 366 -18.73 28.86 2.99
C LEU A 366 -19.22 29.74 1.83
N VAL A 367 -19.13 31.06 2.00
CA VAL A 367 -19.60 32.04 1.01
C VAL A 367 -18.66 32.05 -0.19
N THR A 368 -17.34 32.07 0.04
CA THR A 368 -16.34 32.03 -1.04
C THR A 368 -16.45 30.74 -1.86
N TYR A 369 -16.73 29.60 -1.22
CA TYR A 369 -16.95 28.35 -1.94
C TYR A 369 -18.26 28.37 -2.74
N ALA A 370 -19.35 28.90 -2.17
CA ALA A 370 -20.62 29.08 -2.87
C ALA A 370 -20.46 29.93 -4.14
N GLU A 371 -19.78 31.07 -4.04
CA GLU A 371 -19.51 31.97 -5.17
C GLU A 371 -18.72 31.26 -6.27
N ARG A 372 -17.62 30.57 -5.90
CA ARG A 372 -16.79 29.83 -6.84
C ARG A 372 -17.55 28.70 -7.54
N LEU A 373 -18.41 27.99 -6.82
CA LEU A 373 -19.22 26.91 -7.38
C LEU A 373 -20.31 27.45 -8.31
N CYS A 374 -21.02 28.51 -7.92
CA CYS A 374 -22.04 29.12 -8.77
C CYS A 374 -21.45 29.70 -10.05
N ALA A 375 -20.21 30.21 -10.00
CA ALA A 375 -19.50 30.70 -11.18
C ALA A 375 -19.20 29.62 -12.24
N THR A 376 -19.29 28.32 -11.90
CA THR A 376 -19.15 27.22 -12.87
C THR A 376 -20.49 26.76 -13.47
N MET A 377 -21.61 27.38 -13.05
CA MET A 377 -22.96 27.01 -13.45
C MET A 377 -23.56 28.10 -14.38
N PRO A 378 -24.58 27.78 -15.17
CA PRO A 378 -25.34 28.79 -15.92
C PRO A 378 -25.96 29.84 -14.99
N ASP A 379 -26.15 31.08 -15.47
CA ASP A 379 -26.62 32.24 -14.67
C ASP A 379 -27.87 31.99 -13.81
N ARG A 380 -28.77 31.11 -14.25
CA ARG A 380 -30.01 30.78 -13.50
C ARG A 380 -29.77 29.87 -12.28
N LEU A 381 -28.62 29.21 -12.19
CA LEU A 381 -28.22 28.31 -11.10
C LEU A 381 -27.24 29.03 -10.18
N SER A 382 -27.73 30.04 -9.45
CA SER A 382 -26.91 31.01 -8.71
C SER A 382 -27.02 30.92 -7.18
N VAL A 383 -27.73 29.92 -6.64
CA VAL A 383 -27.93 29.70 -5.20
C VAL A 383 -27.70 28.23 -4.90
N CYS A 384 -26.88 27.93 -3.89
CA CYS A 384 -26.57 26.56 -3.49
C CYS A 384 -27.01 26.25 -2.05
N PHE A 385 -27.46 25.03 -1.84
CA PHE A 385 -27.57 24.40 -0.52
C PHE A 385 -26.45 23.38 -0.38
N PHE A 386 -25.66 23.46 0.70
CA PHE A 386 -24.66 22.45 1.01
C PHE A 386 -25.25 21.36 1.90
N VAL A 387 -24.93 20.13 1.54
CA VAL A 387 -25.32 18.90 2.24
C VAL A 387 -24.13 17.94 2.26
N CYS A 388 -24.22 16.85 3.02
CA CYS A 388 -23.09 15.96 3.26
C CYS A 388 -23.06 14.76 2.31
N THR A 389 -24.15 14.44 1.62
CA THR A 389 -24.24 13.27 0.72
C THR A 389 -25.08 13.54 -0.51
N GLY A 390 -24.90 12.71 -1.55
CA GLY A 390 -25.78 12.72 -2.73
C GLY A 390 -27.25 12.38 -2.39
N SER A 391 -27.49 11.52 -1.40
CA SER A 391 -28.86 11.24 -0.92
C SER A 391 -29.50 12.49 -0.33
N GLU A 392 -28.81 13.25 0.52
CA GLU A 392 -29.37 14.49 1.09
C GLU A 392 -29.64 15.53 0.00
N ALA A 393 -28.78 15.59 -1.03
CA ALA A 393 -28.95 16.52 -2.15
C ALA A 393 -30.22 16.20 -2.95
N ASN A 394 -30.41 14.93 -3.33
CA ASN A 394 -31.57 14.50 -4.10
C ASN A 394 -32.87 14.57 -3.29
N ASP A 395 -32.84 14.28 -1.99
CA ASP A 395 -34.01 14.42 -1.13
C ASP A 395 -34.44 15.88 -0.98
N LEU A 396 -33.48 16.79 -0.75
CA LEU A 396 -33.75 18.22 -0.70
C LEU A 396 -34.26 18.74 -2.05
N ALA A 397 -33.66 18.31 -3.17
CA ALA A 397 -34.13 18.68 -4.50
C ALA A 397 -35.58 18.24 -4.74
N LEU A 398 -35.92 17.00 -4.37
CA LEU A 398 -37.30 16.49 -4.47
C LEU A 398 -38.26 17.30 -3.60
N ARG A 399 -37.85 17.63 -2.36
CA ARG A 399 -38.64 18.48 -1.47
C ARG A 399 -38.88 19.86 -2.06
N LEU A 400 -37.85 20.50 -2.61
CA LEU A 400 -37.95 21.82 -3.24
C LEU A 400 -38.88 21.78 -4.46
N ALA A 401 -38.75 20.77 -5.32
CA ALA A 401 -39.59 20.59 -6.50
C ALA A 401 -41.07 20.42 -6.14
N ARG A 402 -41.39 19.57 -5.16
CA ARG A 402 -42.76 19.38 -4.65
C ARG A 402 -43.31 20.67 -4.02
N THR A 403 -42.49 21.38 -3.25
CA THR A 403 -42.89 22.65 -2.62
C THR A 403 -43.19 23.72 -3.67
N HIS A 404 -42.37 23.82 -4.72
CA HIS A 404 -42.54 24.81 -5.78
C HIS A 404 -43.74 24.53 -6.68
N THR A 405 -43.93 23.27 -7.07
CA THR A 405 -44.98 22.87 -8.03
C THR A 405 -46.33 22.62 -7.37
N GLY A 406 -46.34 22.31 -6.06
CA GLY A 406 -47.52 21.81 -5.34
C GLY A 406 -47.90 20.37 -5.72
N GLN A 407 -47.03 19.65 -6.44
CA GLN A 407 -47.28 18.32 -6.98
C GLN A 407 -46.49 17.23 -6.26
N THR A 408 -46.85 15.97 -6.46
CA THR A 408 -46.21 14.80 -5.82
C THR A 408 -45.48 13.87 -6.75
N ASP A 409 -45.99 13.73 -7.98
CA ASP A 409 -45.59 12.67 -8.90
C ASP A 409 -44.20 12.91 -9.47
N VAL A 410 -43.47 11.81 -9.70
CA VAL A 410 -42.08 11.84 -10.18
C VAL A 410 -41.94 10.92 -11.37
N ILE A 411 -41.28 11.41 -12.41
CA ILE A 411 -40.85 10.58 -13.54
C ILE A 411 -39.37 10.22 -13.34
N THR A 412 -39.04 8.93 -13.42
CA THR A 412 -37.67 8.40 -13.21
C THR A 412 -37.26 7.45 -14.34
N VAL A 413 -35.97 7.45 -14.69
CA VAL A 413 -35.43 6.59 -15.75
C VAL A 413 -35.10 5.20 -15.20
N ASP A 414 -35.42 4.15 -15.97
CA ASP A 414 -35.13 2.76 -15.62
C ASP A 414 -33.64 2.54 -15.30
N GLY A 415 -33.35 1.69 -14.31
CA GLY A 415 -32.00 1.45 -13.80
C GLY A 415 -31.42 2.55 -12.89
N ALA A 416 -32.09 3.70 -12.70
CA ALA A 416 -31.55 4.79 -11.91
C ALA A 416 -31.45 4.48 -10.40
N TYR A 417 -30.46 5.10 -9.76
CA TYR A 417 -30.24 5.09 -8.31
C TYR A 417 -30.02 6.51 -7.79
N HIS A 418 -30.94 7.00 -6.97
CA HIS A 418 -30.94 8.38 -6.49
C HIS A 418 -30.53 8.54 -5.03
N GLY A 419 -30.42 7.45 -4.28
CA GLY A 419 -29.96 7.49 -2.89
C GLY A 419 -30.57 6.39 -2.02
N ASN A 420 -30.32 6.50 -0.71
CA ASN A 420 -30.66 5.50 0.30
C ASN A 420 -31.69 5.98 1.35
N LEU A 421 -32.22 7.20 1.20
CA LEU A 421 -33.34 7.69 2.02
C LEU A 421 -34.66 7.10 1.49
N THR A 422 -35.67 6.95 2.35
CA THR A 422 -36.96 6.34 1.96
C THR A 422 -37.58 7.00 0.72
N SER A 423 -37.61 8.33 0.70
CA SER A 423 -38.09 9.13 -0.43
C SER A 423 -37.36 8.84 -1.75
N LEU A 424 -36.08 8.47 -1.66
CA LEU A 424 -35.20 8.20 -2.81
C LEU A 424 -35.23 6.74 -3.23
N ILE A 425 -35.33 5.82 -2.27
CA ILE A 425 -35.55 4.39 -2.51
C ILE A 425 -36.84 4.19 -3.32
N GLU A 426 -37.90 4.92 -2.96
CA GLU A 426 -39.21 4.85 -3.62
C GLU A 426 -39.18 5.31 -5.09
N ILE A 427 -38.25 6.21 -5.47
CA ILE A 427 -38.10 6.71 -6.84
C ILE A 427 -36.90 6.11 -7.60
N SER A 428 -36.20 5.13 -7.02
CA SER A 428 -35.02 4.49 -7.61
C SER A 428 -35.37 3.08 -8.12
N PRO A 429 -35.51 2.87 -9.44
CA PRO A 429 -35.75 1.53 -10.01
C PRO A 429 -34.73 0.50 -9.55
N TYR A 430 -33.46 0.88 -9.45
CA TYR A 430 -32.40 0.02 -8.93
C TYR A 430 -32.71 -0.58 -7.55
N LYS A 431 -33.50 0.12 -6.72
CA LYS A 431 -33.91 -0.33 -5.38
C LYS A 431 -35.26 -1.03 -5.39
N PHE A 432 -36.30 -0.42 -5.94
CA PHE A 432 -37.65 -0.99 -5.83
C PHE A 432 -37.92 -2.17 -6.77
N ASP A 433 -37.15 -2.32 -7.86
CA ASP A 433 -37.18 -3.52 -8.73
C ASP A 433 -36.14 -4.57 -8.29
N GLY A 434 -35.22 -4.19 -7.39
CA GLY A 434 -34.16 -5.05 -6.87
C GLY A 434 -34.60 -5.93 -5.68
N PRO A 435 -33.68 -6.74 -5.13
CA PRO A 435 -33.95 -7.58 -3.97
C PRO A 435 -34.49 -6.79 -2.78
N GLY A 436 -35.67 -7.18 -2.28
CA GLY A 436 -36.35 -6.51 -1.16
C GLY A 436 -37.26 -5.34 -1.55
N GLY A 437 -37.31 -4.98 -2.84
CA GLY A 437 -38.23 -3.99 -3.39
C GLY A 437 -39.67 -4.51 -3.51
N ARG A 438 -40.62 -3.59 -3.69
CA ARG A 438 -42.06 -3.88 -3.85
C ARG A 438 -42.65 -3.28 -5.14
N GLY A 439 -41.79 -2.88 -6.08
CA GLY A 439 -42.18 -2.12 -7.26
C GLY A 439 -42.37 -0.63 -6.97
N ALA A 440 -42.56 0.14 -8.05
CA ALA A 440 -42.77 1.58 -8.00
C ALA A 440 -44.08 1.93 -7.26
N PRO A 441 -44.07 2.92 -6.34
CA PRO A 441 -45.30 3.47 -5.77
C PRO A 441 -46.19 4.14 -6.84
N PRO A 442 -47.50 4.33 -6.58
CA PRO A 442 -48.43 4.89 -7.57
C PRO A 442 -48.08 6.27 -8.12
N TYR A 443 -47.32 7.07 -7.36
CA TYR A 443 -46.91 8.42 -7.76
C TYR A 443 -45.58 8.44 -8.55
N VAL A 444 -44.99 7.27 -8.83
CA VAL A 444 -43.71 7.13 -9.51
C VAL A 444 -43.92 6.51 -10.89
N HIS A 445 -43.55 7.27 -11.92
CA HIS A 445 -43.69 6.89 -13.32
C HIS A 445 -42.31 6.52 -13.87
N LYS A 446 -42.07 5.23 -14.05
CA LYS A 446 -40.79 4.72 -14.60
C LYS A 446 -40.80 4.75 -16.12
N VAL A 447 -39.79 5.36 -16.74
CA VAL A 447 -39.61 5.43 -18.20
C VAL A 447 -38.39 4.65 -18.66
N THR A 448 -38.38 4.21 -19.92
CA THR A 448 -37.28 3.41 -20.48
C THR A 448 -35.97 4.20 -20.57
N MET A 449 -34.86 3.58 -20.15
CA MET A 449 -33.52 4.13 -20.33
C MET A 449 -33.16 4.26 -21.82
N PRO A 450 -32.74 5.45 -22.29
CA PRO A 450 -32.20 5.62 -23.62
C PRO A 450 -30.91 4.81 -23.80
N ASP A 451 -30.98 3.70 -24.51
CA ASP A 451 -29.84 2.83 -24.83
C ASP A 451 -29.78 2.62 -26.35
N PRO A 452 -29.01 3.45 -27.08
CA PRO A 452 -28.94 3.36 -28.54
C PRO A 452 -28.18 2.12 -29.03
N TYR A 453 -27.60 1.31 -28.13
CA TYR A 453 -26.87 0.10 -28.49
C TYR A 453 -27.72 -1.17 -28.34
N ARG A 454 -28.37 -1.36 -27.18
CA ARG A 454 -29.18 -2.57 -26.87
C ARG A 454 -30.64 -2.29 -26.57
N GLY A 455 -31.03 -1.03 -26.46
CA GLY A 455 -32.39 -0.62 -26.19
C GLY A 455 -33.34 -0.85 -27.38
N PRO A 456 -34.65 -0.57 -27.17
CA PRO A 456 -35.68 -0.75 -28.20
C PRO A 456 -35.53 0.17 -29.41
N TYR A 457 -34.86 1.32 -29.26
CA TYR A 457 -34.59 2.26 -30.35
C TYR A 457 -33.08 2.47 -30.43
N ARG A 458 -32.49 2.11 -31.56
CA ARG A 458 -31.04 2.03 -31.75
C ARG A 458 -30.51 3.29 -32.42
N ALA A 459 -29.19 3.48 -32.39
CA ALA A 459 -28.51 4.58 -33.10
C ALA A 459 -28.81 4.63 -34.61
N SER A 460 -29.25 3.51 -35.20
CA SER A 460 -29.66 3.43 -36.61
C SER A 460 -31.05 4.00 -36.89
N ASP A 461 -31.89 4.17 -35.86
CA ASP A 461 -33.23 4.72 -36.01
C ASP A 461 -33.15 6.25 -36.04
N ALA A 462 -33.59 6.86 -37.13
CA ALA A 462 -33.48 8.31 -37.34
C ALA A 462 -34.17 9.12 -36.23
N ASP A 463 -35.24 8.57 -35.66
CA ASP A 463 -36.08 9.22 -34.65
C ASP A 463 -35.87 8.65 -33.23
N ALA A 464 -34.77 7.91 -32.97
CA ALA A 464 -34.56 7.21 -31.71
C ALA A 464 -34.75 8.10 -30.47
N ALA A 465 -34.22 9.34 -30.51
CA ALA A 465 -34.35 10.30 -29.41
C ALA A 465 -35.82 10.69 -29.14
N GLU A 466 -36.58 10.98 -30.20
CA GLU A 466 -38.00 11.34 -30.11
C GLU A 466 -38.82 10.15 -29.57
N MET A 467 -38.50 8.93 -30.03
CA MET A 467 -39.15 7.71 -29.56
C MET A 467 -38.91 7.48 -28.06
N TYR A 468 -37.72 7.75 -27.54
CA TYR A 468 -37.45 7.72 -26.10
C TYR A 468 -38.18 8.83 -25.35
N ALA A 469 -38.17 10.07 -25.87
CA ALA A 469 -38.88 11.19 -25.27
C ALA A 469 -40.39 10.96 -25.19
N GLN A 470 -40.97 10.21 -26.14
CA GLN A 470 -42.38 9.85 -26.14
C GLN A 470 -42.77 9.04 -24.89
N HIS A 471 -41.88 8.23 -24.30
CA HIS A 471 -42.16 7.54 -23.03
C HIS A 471 -42.34 8.54 -21.88
N VAL A 472 -41.53 9.59 -21.83
CA VAL A 472 -41.65 10.67 -20.83
C VAL A 472 -42.96 11.43 -21.02
N LYS A 473 -43.33 11.73 -22.28
CA LYS A 473 -44.59 12.39 -22.59
C LYS A 473 -45.80 11.58 -22.11
N VAL A 474 -45.82 10.28 -22.40
CA VAL A 474 -46.91 9.39 -21.96
C VAL A 474 -46.99 9.33 -20.44
N ALA A 475 -45.86 9.22 -19.74
CA ALA A 475 -45.82 9.26 -18.27
C ALA A 475 -46.36 10.57 -17.70
N ALA A 476 -46.02 11.72 -18.29
CA ALA A 476 -46.54 13.02 -17.88
C ALA A 476 -48.06 13.13 -18.10
N GLU A 477 -48.56 12.67 -19.25
CA GLU A 477 -49.99 12.63 -19.55
C GLU A 477 -50.77 11.74 -18.58
N GLN A 478 -50.20 10.60 -18.17
CA GLN A 478 -50.78 9.70 -17.17
C GLN A 478 -50.85 10.34 -15.78
N ALA A 479 -49.81 11.06 -15.36
CA ALA A 479 -49.83 11.81 -14.10
C ALA A 479 -51.00 12.81 -14.11
N TRP A 480 -51.10 13.62 -15.18
CA TRP A 480 -52.13 14.65 -15.33
C TRP A 480 -53.56 14.11 -15.33
N GLN A 481 -53.79 12.92 -15.89
CA GLN A 481 -55.12 12.31 -15.93
C GLN A 481 -55.66 11.92 -14.55
N HIS A 482 -54.78 11.64 -13.58
CA HIS A 482 -55.18 11.30 -12.21
C HIS A 482 -55.38 12.54 -11.30
N GLY A 483 -55.38 13.75 -11.88
CA GLY A 483 -55.52 15.00 -11.14
C GLY A 483 -54.24 15.43 -10.40
N ALA A 484 -53.14 14.71 -10.60
CA ALA A 484 -51.81 15.05 -10.10
C ALA A 484 -50.95 15.66 -11.22
N GLY A 485 -50.17 16.69 -10.92
CA GLY A 485 -49.11 17.19 -11.78
C GLY A 485 -47.79 16.44 -11.56
N VAL A 486 -46.82 16.66 -12.44
CA VAL A 486 -45.45 16.15 -12.25
C VAL A 486 -44.66 17.16 -11.42
N ALA A 487 -44.12 16.71 -10.29
CA ALA A 487 -43.24 17.52 -9.45
C ALA A 487 -41.82 17.57 -10.02
N ALA A 488 -41.29 16.44 -10.49
CA ALA A 488 -39.93 16.34 -10.97
C ALA A 488 -39.76 15.25 -12.05
N PHE A 489 -38.82 15.49 -12.96
CA PHE A 489 -38.17 14.47 -13.76
C PHE A 489 -36.74 14.32 -13.23
N ILE A 490 -36.32 13.09 -12.93
CA ILE A 490 -34.99 12.79 -12.39
C ILE A 490 -34.39 11.59 -13.12
N CYS A 491 -33.12 11.69 -13.51
CA CYS A 491 -32.44 10.71 -14.34
C CYS A 491 -31.06 10.36 -13.79
#